data_AF-A0A395IFL2-F1
#
_entry.id   AF-A0A395IFL2-F1
#
_cell.length_a   1.000
_cell.length_b   1.000
_cell.length_c   1.000
_cell.angle_alpha   90.00
_cell.angle_beta   90.00
_cell.angle_gamma   90.00
#
_symmetry.space_group_name_H-M   'P 1'
#
loop_
_entity.id
_entity.type
_entity.pdbx_description
1 polymer ?
#
loop_
_entity_poly.entity_id
_entity_poly.type
_entity_poly.pdbx_seq_one_letter_code
_entity_poly.pdbx_strand_id
1 'polypeptide(L)'
;MFIYVIILSAALDLVGPSIPKSVVLLADVLPSFVTKLIAPYFIHKVPYWIRILIFCGLSSGAMLLIAVTPADKSVSTKLFGVILASLSSGGGELSFLGLTHYYGHFSLAAWGSGTGGAGLAGAGLYVLLTTIIGLSVKTSLFSFCFLAFV
;
A
#
# COMPACT_ATOMS: atom_id res chain seq x y z
N MET A 1 -5.13 -0.09 2.07
CA MET A 1 -5.00 1.09 1.18
C MET A 1 -4.30 2.28 1.83
N PHE A 2 -4.57 2.62 3.09
CA PHE A 2 -3.91 3.74 3.79
C PHE A 2 -2.37 3.67 3.78
N ILE A 3 -1.80 2.52 4.19
CA ILE A 3 -0.34 2.27 4.24
C ILE A 3 0.30 2.34 2.84
N TYR A 4 -0.42 1.85 1.83
CA TYR A 4 0.02 1.88 0.43
C TYR A 4 0.21 3.31 -0.09
N VAL A 5 -0.72 4.23 0.23
CA VAL A 5 -0.62 5.64 -0.17
C VAL A 5 0.58 6.33 0.48
N ILE A 6 0.86 6.00 1.75
CA ILE A 6 2.04 6.51 2.46
C ILE A 6 3.33 5.98 1.85
N ILE A 7 3.39 4.69 1.50
CA ILE A 7 4.54 4.08 0.82
C ILE A 7 4.80 4.74 -0.54
N LEU A 8 3.76 4.96 -1.34
CA LEU A 8 3.90 5.59 -2.65
C LEU A 8 4.39 7.04 -2.53
N SER A 9 3.82 7.80 -1.58
CA SER A 9 4.23 9.18 -1.30
C SER A 9 5.68 9.25 -0.83
N ALA A 10 6.07 8.38 0.10
CA ALA A 10 7.44 8.28 0.59
C ALA A 10 8.42 7.79 -0.48
N ALA A 11 8.02 6.87 -1.35
CA ALA A 11 8.88 6.33 -2.41
C ALA A 11 9.28 7.41 -3.42
N LEU A 12 8.38 8.33 -3.76
CA LEU A 12 8.68 9.45 -4.66
C LEU A 12 9.75 10.39 -4.06
N ASP A 13 9.71 10.61 -2.75
CA ASP A 13 10.68 11.46 -2.05
C ASP A 13 12.00 10.71 -1.79
N LEU A 14 11.96 9.40 -1.56
CA LEU A 14 13.11 8.58 -1.19
C LEU A 14 13.99 8.13 -2.37
N VAL A 15 13.48 8.18 -3.59
CA VAL A 15 14.17 7.65 -4.79
C VAL A 15 15.05 8.71 -5.47
N GLY A 16 14.92 9.99 -5.07
CA GLY A 16 15.76 11.09 -5.54
C GLY A 16 15.49 11.49 -7.01
N PRO A 17 16.06 12.62 -7.48
CA PRO A 17 15.80 13.15 -8.82
C PRO A 17 16.40 12.32 -9.96
N SER A 18 17.30 11.38 -9.64
CA SER A 18 18.06 10.58 -10.62
C SER A 18 17.24 9.47 -11.29
N ILE A 19 16.11 9.06 -10.71
CA ILE A 19 15.25 8.00 -11.25
C ILE A 19 13.93 8.63 -11.72
N PRO A 20 13.45 8.31 -12.94
CA PRO A 20 12.18 8.82 -13.41
C PRO A 20 11.02 8.37 -12.53
N LYS A 21 10.16 9.32 -12.11
CA LYS A 21 8.94 9.04 -11.34
C LYS A 21 8.02 8.02 -12.04
N SER A 22 8.07 7.96 -13.37
CA SER A 22 7.36 6.98 -14.19
C SER A 22 7.77 5.54 -13.89
N VAL A 23 9.04 5.29 -13.55
CA VAL A 23 9.50 3.93 -13.20
C VAL A 23 8.93 3.50 -11.86
N VAL A 24 8.85 4.41 -10.89
CA VAL A 24 8.24 4.14 -9.58
C VAL A 24 6.75 3.86 -9.74
N LEU A 25 6.04 4.67 -10.53
CA LEU A 25 4.62 4.45 -10.84
C LEU A 25 4.39 3.16 -11.62
N LEU A 26 5.27 2.80 -12.56
CA LEU A 26 5.15 1.54 -13.30
C LEU A 26 5.36 0.34 -12.37
N ALA A 27 6.39 0.39 -11.51
CA ALA A 27 6.65 -0.64 -10.50
C ALA A 27 5.52 -0.77 -9.49
N ASP A 28 4.73 0.30 -9.31
CA ASP A 28 3.56 0.32 -8.45
C ASP A 28 2.29 -0.18 -9.14
N VAL A 29 2.01 0.20 -10.38
CA VAL A 29 0.75 -0.16 -11.05
C VAL A 29 0.79 -1.57 -11.64
N LEU A 30 1.93 -1.97 -12.23
CA LEU A 30 2.05 -3.23 -12.95
C LEU A 30 1.76 -4.47 -12.07
N PRO A 31 2.30 -4.59 -10.82
CA PRO A 31 2.07 -5.78 -10.01
C PRO A 31 0.60 -5.93 -9.57
N SER A 32 -0.04 -4.83 -9.19
CA SER A 32 -1.47 -4.79 -8.84
C SER A 32 -2.33 -5.18 -10.05
N PHE A 33 -2.02 -4.64 -11.24
CA PHE A 33 -2.72 -4.99 -12.48
C PHE A 33 -2.61 -6.49 -12.80
N VAL A 34 -1.39 -7.03 -12.77
CA VAL A 34 -1.15 -8.48 -13.00
C VAL A 34 -1.88 -9.33 -11.96
N THR A 35 -1.87 -8.91 -10.70
CA THR A 35 -2.60 -9.60 -9.62
C THR A 35 -4.09 -9.60 -9.90
N LYS A 36 -4.68 -8.50 -10.35
CA LYS A 36 -6.12 -8.43 -10.69
C LYS A 36 -6.50 -9.28 -11.89
N LEU A 37 -5.60 -9.44 -12.86
CA LEU A 37 -5.82 -10.35 -13.98
C LEU A 37 -5.76 -11.81 -13.57
N ILE A 38 -4.80 -12.16 -12.72
CA ILE A 38 -4.44 -13.56 -12.45
C ILE A 38 -5.17 -14.11 -11.21
N ALA A 39 -5.35 -13.31 -10.17
CA ALA A 39 -5.92 -13.76 -8.90
C ALA A 39 -7.35 -14.33 -9.00
N PRO A 40 -8.31 -13.78 -9.78
CA PRO A 40 -9.67 -14.31 -9.86
C PRO A 40 -9.74 -15.82 -10.14
N TYR A 41 -8.76 -16.37 -10.87
CA TYR A 41 -8.69 -17.78 -11.26
C TYR A 41 -8.38 -18.76 -10.12
N PHE A 42 -7.85 -18.31 -8.99
CA PHE A 42 -7.51 -19.19 -7.86
C PHE A 42 -7.88 -18.61 -6.50
N ILE A 43 -8.14 -17.31 -6.43
CA ILE A 43 -8.57 -16.59 -5.24
C ILE A 43 -10.00 -16.96 -4.84
N HIS A 44 -10.53 -18.11 -5.19
CA HIS A 44 -11.76 -18.66 -4.60
C HIS A 44 -11.44 -19.87 -3.72
N LYS A 45 -10.23 -20.43 -3.81
CA LYS A 45 -9.77 -21.60 -3.05
C LYS A 45 -9.29 -21.27 -1.63
N VAL A 46 -8.92 -20.02 -1.37
CA VAL A 46 -8.41 -19.56 -0.06
C VAL A 46 -9.52 -18.84 0.68
N PRO A 47 -9.82 -19.07 1.97
CA PRO A 47 -10.86 -18.33 2.68
C PRO A 47 -10.49 -16.84 2.87
N TYR A 48 -11.48 -15.94 2.90
CA TYR A 48 -11.28 -14.48 2.94
C TYR A 48 -10.40 -14.01 4.11
N TRP A 49 -10.58 -14.58 5.31
CA TRP A 49 -9.83 -14.17 6.51
C TRP A 49 -8.32 -14.41 6.36
N ILE A 50 -7.91 -15.53 5.74
CA ILE A 50 -6.49 -15.83 5.47
C ILE A 50 -5.92 -14.83 4.47
N ARG A 51 -6.67 -14.48 3.42
CA ARG A 51 -6.22 -13.50 2.42
C ARG A 51 -5.97 -12.14 3.05
N ILE A 52 -6.89 -11.69 3.91
CA ILE A 52 -6.78 -10.41 4.60
C ILE A 52 -5.52 -10.39 5.49
N LEU A 53 -5.25 -11.46 6.24
CA LEU A 53 -4.03 -11.57 7.05
C LEU A 53 -2.76 -11.56 6.21
N ILE A 54 -2.73 -12.29 5.09
CA ILE A 54 -1.57 -12.31 4.18
C ILE A 54 -1.32 -10.92 3.61
N PHE A 55 -2.35 -10.23 3.10
CA PHE A 55 -2.19 -8.91 2.51
C PHE A 55 -1.83 -7.84 3.56
N CYS A 56 -2.40 -7.92 4.77
CA CYS A 56 -2.00 -7.08 5.89
C CYS A 56 -0.52 -7.28 6.23
N GLY A 57 -0.10 -8.54 6.43
CA GLY A 57 1.31 -8.88 6.71
C GLY A 57 2.26 -8.43 5.60
N LEU A 58 1.86 -8.61 4.34
CA LEU A 58 2.63 -8.16 3.17
C LEU A 58 2.77 -6.63 3.14
N SER A 59 1.70 -5.89 3.49
CA SER A 59 1.71 -4.43 3.54
C SER A 59 2.59 -3.90 4.68
N SER A 60 2.49 -4.50 5.86
CA SER A 60 3.33 -4.16 7.03
C SER A 60 4.80 -4.48 6.74
N GLY A 61 5.07 -5.65 6.15
CA GLY A 61 6.41 -6.06 5.75
C GLY A 61 7.02 -5.12 4.70
N ALA A 62 6.24 -4.69 3.70
CA ALA A 62 6.67 -3.71 2.72
C ALA A 62 7.04 -2.37 3.38
N MET A 63 6.22 -1.89 4.32
CA MET A 63 6.47 -0.66 5.07
C MET A 63 7.75 -0.75 5.90
N LEU A 64 7.95 -1.85 6.64
CA LEU A 64 9.17 -2.09 7.44
C LEU A 64 10.41 -2.16 6.56
N LEU A 65 10.33 -2.87 5.44
CA LEU A 65 11.42 -3.04 4.50
C LEU A 65 11.88 -1.67 3.95
N ILE A 66 10.93 -0.78 3.62
CA ILE A 66 11.24 0.58 3.17
C ILE A 66 11.78 1.44 4.32
N ALA A 67 11.22 1.34 5.53
CA ALA A 67 11.62 2.13 6.69
C ALA A 67 13.04 1.83 7.20
N VAL A 68 13.42 0.55 7.19
CA VAL A 68 14.75 0.07 7.65
C VAL A 68 15.84 0.32 6.61
N THR A 69 15.46 0.50 5.34
CA THR A 69 16.42 0.71 4.24
C THR A 69 17.15 2.07 4.37
N PRO A 70 18.50 2.09 4.42
CA PRO A 70 19.29 3.31 4.46
C PRO A 70 19.09 4.20 3.22
N ALA A 71 19.26 5.52 3.38
CA ALA A 71 19.03 6.49 2.31
C ALA A 71 19.99 6.29 1.12
N ASP A 72 21.23 5.87 1.39
CA ASP A 72 22.34 5.93 0.44
C ASP A 72 22.55 4.70 -0.46
N LYS A 73 21.87 3.55 -0.24
CA LYS A 73 22.32 2.30 -0.91
C LYS A 73 21.32 1.32 -1.52
N SER A 74 20.01 1.56 -1.60
CA SER A 74 19.17 0.57 -2.31
C SER A 74 17.82 1.08 -2.84
N VAL A 75 17.89 1.85 -3.92
CA VAL A 75 16.71 2.12 -4.77
C VAL A 75 15.99 0.82 -5.15
N SER A 76 16.73 -0.26 -5.44
CA SER A 76 16.16 -1.58 -5.73
C SER A 76 15.33 -2.16 -4.56
N THR A 77 15.80 -2.05 -3.33
CA THR A 77 15.06 -2.52 -2.14
C THR A 77 13.81 -1.66 -1.89
N LYS A 78 13.90 -0.34 -2.09
CA LYS A 78 12.72 0.54 -2.01
C LYS A 78 11.67 0.19 -3.06
N LEU A 79 12.09 -0.02 -4.32
CA LEU A 79 11.21 -0.46 -5.41
C LEU A 79 10.60 -1.85 -5.14
N PHE A 80 11.37 -2.76 -4.55
CA PHE A 80 10.84 -4.05 -4.13
C PHE A 80 9.75 -3.90 -3.07
N GLY A 81 9.93 -3.01 -2.07
CA GLY A 81 8.88 -2.67 -1.12
C GLY A 81 7.63 -2.10 -1.78
N VAL A 82 7.77 -1.24 -2.79
CA VAL A 82 6.64 -0.71 -3.57
C VAL A 82 5.90 -1.83 -4.31
N ILE A 83 6.62 -2.78 -4.92
CA ILE A 83 6.03 -3.94 -5.57
C ILE A 83 5.23 -4.80 -4.57
N LEU A 84 5.78 -5.07 -3.38
CA LEU A 84 5.07 -5.83 -2.34
C LEU A 84 3.80 -5.10 -1.86
N ALA A 85 3.88 -3.79 -1.65
CA ALA A 85 2.74 -2.96 -1.29
C ALA A 85 1.66 -2.97 -2.38
N SER A 86 2.07 -2.93 -3.65
CA SER A 86 1.19 -3.01 -4.81
C SER A 86 0.46 -4.36 -4.91
N LEU A 87 1.18 -5.47 -4.74
CA LEU A 87 0.60 -6.82 -4.70
C LEU A 87 -0.44 -6.95 -3.57
N SER A 88 -0.11 -6.45 -2.38
CA SER A 88 -1.02 -6.41 -1.24
C SER A 88 -2.29 -5.61 -1.54
N SER A 89 -2.13 -4.42 -2.13
CA SER A 89 -3.24 -3.54 -2.49
C SER A 89 -4.16 -4.20 -3.53
N GLY A 90 -3.60 -4.76 -4.60
CA GLY A 90 -4.35 -5.42 -5.67
C GLY A 90 -5.12 -6.65 -5.18
N GLY A 91 -4.48 -7.52 -4.40
CA GLY A 91 -5.14 -8.72 -3.86
C GLY A 91 -6.14 -8.41 -2.74
N GLY A 92 -5.84 -7.41 -1.90
CA GLY A 92 -6.75 -6.94 -0.86
C GLY A 92 -8.03 -6.35 -1.45
N GLU A 93 -7.90 -5.50 -2.47
CA GLU A 93 -9.05 -4.93 -3.21
C GLU A 93 -9.99 -6.01 -3.75
N LEU A 94 -9.46 -7.03 -4.44
CA LEU A 94 -10.28 -8.14 -4.94
C LEU A 94 -10.99 -8.89 -3.82
N SER A 95 -10.35 -9.03 -2.66
CA SER A 95 -10.93 -9.72 -1.51
C SER A 95 -12.08 -8.91 -0.89
N PHE A 96 -11.90 -7.60 -0.72
CA PHE A 96 -12.94 -6.73 -0.16
C PHE A 96 -14.08 -6.48 -1.15
N LEU A 97 -13.80 -6.27 -2.44
CA LEU A 97 -14.83 -6.21 -3.47
C LEU A 97 -15.61 -7.52 -3.57
N GLY A 98 -14.92 -8.67 -3.48
CA GLY A 98 -15.57 -9.97 -3.41
C GLY A 98 -16.50 -10.12 -2.19
N LEU A 99 -16.16 -9.49 -1.06
CA LEU A 99 -16.99 -9.48 0.14
C LEU A 99 -18.25 -8.61 -0.01
N THR A 100 -18.19 -7.50 -0.76
CA THR A 100 -19.36 -6.60 -0.93
C THR A 100 -20.58 -7.29 -1.53
N HIS A 101 -20.38 -8.36 -2.30
CA HIS A 101 -21.48 -9.20 -2.80
C HIS A 101 -22.35 -9.77 -1.67
N TYR A 102 -21.78 -10.04 -0.48
CA TYR A 102 -22.49 -10.61 0.66
C TYR A 102 -23.22 -9.59 1.55
N TYR A 103 -22.93 -8.28 1.41
CA TYR A 103 -23.42 -7.23 2.33
C TYR A 103 -24.35 -6.20 1.66
N GLY A 104 -24.86 -6.51 0.46
CA GLY A 104 -25.87 -5.71 -0.25
C GLY A 104 -25.30 -4.48 -0.99
N HIS A 105 -26.14 -3.80 -1.78
CA HIS A 105 -25.72 -2.74 -2.72
C HIS A 105 -25.00 -1.54 -2.07
N PHE A 106 -25.32 -1.22 -0.81
CA PHE A 106 -24.66 -0.12 -0.09
C PHE A 106 -23.20 -0.43 0.28
N SER A 107 -22.84 -1.71 0.39
CA SER A 107 -21.48 -2.11 0.79
C SER A 107 -20.42 -1.72 -0.23
N LEU A 108 -20.75 -1.68 -1.53
CA LEU A 108 -19.85 -1.20 -2.58
C LEU A 108 -19.60 0.31 -2.46
N ALA A 109 -20.64 1.09 -2.17
CA ALA A 109 -20.53 2.52 -1.94
C ALA A 109 -19.72 2.83 -0.66
N ALA A 110 -19.94 2.06 0.41
CA ALA A 110 -19.17 2.17 1.64
C ALA A 110 -17.69 1.81 1.45
N TRP A 111 -17.40 0.74 0.68
CA TRP A 111 -16.03 0.38 0.30
C TRP A 111 -15.35 1.49 -0.50
N GLY A 112 -16.01 1.98 -1.55
CA GLY A 112 -15.49 3.08 -2.38
C GLY A 112 -15.23 4.34 -1.56
N SER A 113 -16.17 4.73 -0.69
CA SER A 113 -16.01 5.85 0.24
C SER A 113 -14.80 5.68 1.17
N GLY A 114 -14.64 4.48 1.76
CA GLY A 114 -13.51 4.16 2.64
C GLY A 114 -12.15 4.25 1.93
N THR A 115 -12.05 3.77 0.69
CA THR A 115 -10.81 3.89 -0.10
C THR A 115 -10.47 5.34 -0.44
N GLY A 116 -11.46 6.15 -0.82
CA GLY A 116 -11.28 7.58 -1.08
C GLY A 116 -10.86 8.36 0.17
N GLY A 117 -11.51 8.09 1.31
CA GLY A 117 -11.16 8.67 2.60
C GLY A 117 -9.75 8.30 3.05
N ALA A 118 -9.35 7.04 2.88
CA ALA A 118 -7.99 6.58 3.19
C ALA A 118 -6.92 7.27 2.32
N GLY A 119 -7.24 7.61 1.07
CA GLY A 119 -6.35 8.36 0.19
C GLY A 119 -6.10 9.79 0.69
N LEU A 120 -7.17 10.51 1.00
CA LEU A 120 -7.09 11.87 1.53
C LEU A 120 -6.40 11.91 2.90
N ALA A 121 -6.79 11.01 3.81
CA ALA A 121 -6.21 10.93 5.14
C ALA A 121 -4.73 10.51 5.10
N GLY A 122 -4.37 9.54 4.24
CA GLY A 122 -2.99 9.06 4.11
C GLY A 122 -2.05 10.13 3.54
N ALA A 123 -2.46 10.80 2.47
CA ALA A 123 -1.68 11.89 1.88
C ALA A 123 -1.59 13.10 2.83
N GLY A 124 -2.72 13.48 3.45
CA GLY A 124 -2.78 14.59 4.39
C GLY A 124 -1.91 14.34 5.63
N LEU A 125 -1.94 13.13 6.17
CA LEU A 125 -1.13 12.76 7.33
C LEU A 125 0.36 12.69 7.00
N TYR A 126 0.73 12.17 5.82
CA TYR A 126 2.12 12.22 5.34
C TYR A 126 2.63 13.67 5.31
N VAL A 127 1.91 14.56 4.62
CA VAL A 127 2.28 15.99 4.51
C VAL A 127 2.32 16.69 5.87
N LEU A 128 1.37 16.38 6.77
CA LEU A 128 1.35 16.95 8.12
C LEU A 128 2.61 16.55 8.89
N LEU A 129 3.00 15.28 8.87
CA LEU A 129 4.19 14.83 9.59
C LEU A 129 5.49 15.34 8.94
N THR A 130 5.60 15.35 7.61
CA THR A 130 6.85 15.73 6.94
C THR A 130 7.05 17.24 6.84
N THR A 131 5.97 18.00 6.61
CA THR A 131 6.04 19.42 6.25
C THR A 131 5.66 20.34 7.40
N ILE A 132 4.69 19.97 8.24
CA ILE A 132 4.22 20.82 9.35
C ILE A 132 4.98 20.50 10.64
N ILE A 133 5.17 19.21 10.95
CA ILE A 133 5.86 18.77 12.18
C ILE A 133 7.38 18.66 11.97
N GLY A 134 7.85 18.52 10.73
CA GLY A 134 9.27 18.41 10.40
C GLY A 134 9.91 17.08 10.84
N LEU A 135 9.10 16.03 11.03
CA LEU A 135 9.61 14.70 11.39
C LEU A 135 10.30 14.04 10.20
N SER A 136 11.40 13.35 10.47
CA SER A 136 12.08 12.54 9.46
C SER A 136 11.16 11.42 8.96
N VAL A 137 11.11 11.24 7.63
CA VAL A 137 10.27 10.25 6.93
C VAL A 137 10.38 8.85 7.55
N LYS A 138 11.56 8.46 8.07
CA LYS A 138 11.78 7.15 8.71
C LYS A 138 10.99 6.98 10.01
N THR A 139 10.93 8.01 10.85
CA THR A 139 10.21 7.97 12.14
C THR A 139 8.71 7.90 11.90
N SER A 140 8.21 8.61 10.88
CA SER A 140 6.81 8.55 10.46
C SER A 140 6.42 7.16 9.96
N LEU A 141 7.25 6.54 9.10
CA LEU A 141 7.01 5.19 8.58
C LEU A 141 6.99 4.12 9.69
N PHE A 142 7.86 4.25 10.71
CA PHE A 142 7.88 3.33 11.86
C PHE A 142 6.56 3.36 12.65
N SER A 143 6.00 4.56 12.89
CA SER A 143 4.73 4.71 13.60
C SER A 143 3.56 4.10 12.83
N PHE A 144 3.57 4.13 11.49
CA PHE A 144 2.51 3.55 10.66
C PHE A 144 2.54 2.03 10.54
N CYS A 145 3.65 1.38 10.88
CA CYS A 145 3.74 -0.07 10.84
C CYS A 145 2.77 -0.76 11.82
N PHE A 146 2.52 -0.16 12.98
CA PHE A 146 1.61 -0.72 13.98
C PHE A 146 0.13 -0.48 13.64
N LEU A 147 -0.16 0.53 12.81
CA LEU A 147 -1.53 0.86 12.38
C LEU A 147 -2.13 -0.18 11.42
N ALA A 148 -1.31 -1.09 10.87
CA ALA A 148 -1.79 -2.12 9.96
C ALA A 148 -2.63 -3.21 10.66
N PHE A 149 -2.41 -3.38 11.97
CA PHE A 149 -2.99 -4.44 12.79
C PHE A 149 -4.12 -3.94 13.72
N VAL A 150 -4.39 -2.64 13.73
CA VAL A 150 -5.48 -1.98 14.46
C VAL A 150 -6.57 -1.60 13.47
#